data_AF-A0A3L5TU34-F1
#
_entry.id   AF-A0A3L5TU34-F1
#
_cell.length_a   1.000
_cell.length_b   1.000
_cell.length_c   1.000
_cell.angle_alpha   90.00
_cell.angle_beta   90.00
_cell.angle_gamma   90.00
#
_symmetry.space_group_name_H-M   'P 1'
#
loop_
_entity.id
_entity.type
_entity.pdbx_description
1 polymer ?
#
loop_
_entity_poly.entity_id
_entity_poly.type
_entity_poly.pdbx_seq_one_letter_code
_entity_poly.pdbx_strand_id
1 'polypeptide(L)'
;LTVNDVAIEDSRLRTGWYRIDSVTGNDIVNNSVPMMQCGTLYPLWMKGSIPDGRERDTTVNRKVCRSGLTDTCVKEYDIKVRNCGTYRTYYLAQLDFDKSAYCFGKEEESADIMVIVSVLIVLVFVLLVVIVTIVISGTQM
;
A
#
# COMPACT_ATOMS: atom_id res chain seq x y z
N LEU A 1 14.35 10.73 -5.22
CA LEU A 1 13.11 11.26 -5.81
C LEU A 1 12.78 12.52 -5.03
N THR A 2 12.68 13.67 -5.68
CA THR A 2 12.43 14.95 -5.00
C THR A 2 10.92 15.17 -4.84
N VAL A 3 10.51 16.04 -3.91
CA VAL A 3 9.11 16.31 -3.54
C VAL A 3 8.24 16.80 -4.72
N ASN A 4 8.84 17.17 -5.87
CA ASN A 4 8.14 17.67 -7.06
C ASN A 4 8.17 16.70 -8.26
N ASP A 5 8.73 15.49 -8.10
CA ASP A 5 8.73 14.49 -9.17
C ASP A 5 7.38 13.76 -9.19
N VAL A 6 6.45 14.20 -10.04
CA VAL A 6 5.33 13.35 -10.45
C VAL A 6 5.94 12.15 -11.18
N ALA A 7 5.76 10.94 -10.66
CA ALA A 7 6.31 9.72 -11.24
C ALA A 7 5.64 9.41 -12.59
N ILE A 8 6.09 10.07 -13.67
CA ILE A 8 5.62 9.84 -15.03
C ILE A 8 6.24 8.54 -15.58
N GLU A 9 7.54 8.33 -15.36
CA GLU A 9 8.30 7.13 -15.77
C GLU A 9 9.57 6.89 -14.94
N ASP A 10 9.85 5.62 -14.62
CA ASP A 10 11.07 5.13 -13.98
C ASP A 10 11.99 4.37 -14.97
N SER A 11 11.74 4.45 -16.29
CA SER A 11 12.63 3.85 -17.32
C SER A 11 14.06 4.40 -17.29
N ARG A 12 14.24 5.59 -16.71
CA ARG A 12 15.54 6.26 -16.52
C ARG A 12 16.17 6.00 -15.15
N LEU A 13 15.48 5.29 -14.27
CA LEU A 13 16.02 4.90 -12.97
C LEU A 13 17.20 3.94 -13.17
N ARG A 14 18.30 4.16 -12.45
CA ARG A 14 19.45 3.25 -12.48
C ARG A 14 19.22 2.09 -11.52
N THR A 15 19.56 0.87 -11.91
CA THR A 15 19.49 -0.27 -11.00
C THR A 15 20.31 -0.01 -9.72
N GLY A 16 19.71 -0.19 -8.55
CA GLY A 16 20.40 0.10 -7.29
C GLY A 16 19.48 0.14 -6.07
N TRP A 17 20.06 0.48 -4.91
CA TRP A 17 19.35 0.62 -3.65
C TRP A 17 18.73 2.02 -3.51
N TYR A 18 17.45 2.05 -3.21
CA TYR A 18 16.67 3.27 -3.01
C TYR A 18 15.99 3.24 -1.65
N ARG A 19 16.02 4.38 -0.96
CA ARG A 19 15.12 4.69 0.15
C ARG A 19 14.05 5.63 -0.40
N ILE A 20 12.81 5.29 -0.12
CA ILE A 20 11.66 6.06 -0.56
C ILE A 20 11.19 6.93 0.58
N ASP A 21 10.85 8.16 0.23
CA ASP A 21 10.32 9.16 1.15
C ASP A 21 9.18 9.87 0.43
N SER A 22 7.99 9.29 0.53
CA SER A 22 6.77 9.75 -0.10
C SER A 22 5.70 10.02 0.96
N VAL A 23 4.97 11.13 0.77
CA VAL A 23 3.83 11.49 1.62
C VAL A 23 2.67 10.49 1.51
N THR A 24 2.59 9.76 0.40
CA THR A 24 1.55 8.75 0.16
C THR A 24 1.88 7.38 0.75
N GLY A 25 3.10 7.18 1.26
CA GLY A 25 3.62 5.92 1.79
C GLY A 25 4.88 5.45 1.10
N ASN A 26 5.72 4.71 1.83
CA ASN A 26 7.10 4.44 1.45
C ASN A 26 7.32 3.03 0.86
N ASP A 27 6.24 2.28 0.68
CA ASP A 27 6.32 0.89 0.27
C ASP A 27 5.70 0.69 -1.10
N ILE A 28 6.26 -0.26 -1.85
CA ILE A 28 5.61 -0.72 -3.08
C ILE A 28 4.33 -1.44 -2.66
N VAL A 29 3.19 -1.01 -3.18
CA VAL A 29 1.91 -1.68 -2.96
C VAL A 29 2.03 -3.16 -3.38
N ASN A 30 1.53 -4.07 -2.55
CA ASN A 30 1.71 -5.52 -2.72
C ASN A 30 0.47 -6.23 -3.32
N ASN A 31 -0.54 -5.45 -3.68
CA ASN A 31 -1.76 -5.88 -4.36
C ASN A 31 -1.76 -5.41 -5.82
N SER A 32 -2.53 -6.09 -6.67
CA SER A 32 -2.63 -5.72 -8.08
C SER A 32 -3.19 -4.31 -8.25
N VAL A 33 -2.56 -3.54 -9.13
CA VAL A 33 -2.95 -2.16 -9.46
C VAL A 33 -3.38 -2.09 -10.94
N PRO A 34 -4.57 -1.59 -11.30
CA PRO A 34 -4.94 -1.36 -12.70
C PRO A 34 -4.04 -0.33 -13.42
N MET A 35 -4.12 -0.27 -14.75
CA MET A 35 -3.48 0.81 -15.53
C MET A 35 -3.96 2.20 -15.11
N MET A 36 -3.16 3.23 -15.42
CA MET A 36 -3.46 4.65 -15.17
C MET A 36 -3.62 5.00 -13.68
N GLN A 37 -2.96 4.26 -12.80
CA GLN A 37 -2.86 4.55 -11.37
C GLN A 37 -1.42 4.86 -10.97
N CYS A 38 -1.22 5.33 -9.74
CA CYS A 38 0.10 5.68 -9.20
C CYS A 38 0.87 6.73 -10.03
N GLY A 39 0.14 7.60 -10.75
CA GLY A 39 0.72 8.68 -11.56
C GLY A 39 1.30 8.26 -12.91
N THR A 40 1.17 7.00 -13.31
CA THR A 40 1.77 6.46 -14.55
C THR A 40 0.78 5.63 -15.37
N LEU A 41 1.09 5.32 -16.64
CA LEU A 41 0.21 4.46 -17.44
C LEU A 41 0.34 2.98 -17.04
N TYR A 42 1.57 2.54 -16.77
CA TYR A 42 1.91 1.15 -16.52
C TYR A 42 2.55 0.99 -15.13
N PRO A 43 1.74 0.99 -14.05
CA PRO A 43 2.27 0.88 -12.70
C PRO A 43 2.89 -0.49 -12.45
N LEU A 44 3.90 -0.53 -11.58
CA LEU A 44 4.49 -1.74 -11.05
C LEU A 44 4.11 -1.94 -9.59
N TRP A 45 3.50 -3.08 -9.28
CA TRP A 45 3.13 -3.50 -7.93
C TRP A 45 3.92 -4.74 -7.52
N MET A 46 4.13 -4.95 -6.23
CA MET A 46 4.97 -6.05 -5.72
C MET A 46 4.16 -7.33 -5.51
N LYS A 47 4.71 -8.47 -5.97
CA LYS A 47 4.18 -9.78 -5.64
C LYS A 47 4.67 -10.25 -4.28
N GLY A 48 3.73 -10.67 -3.44
CA GLY A 48 4.00 -11.23 -2.12
C GLY A 48 4.05 -10.17 -1.03
N SER A 49 4.11 -10.61 0.23
CA SER A 49 4.02 -9.73 1.38
C SER A 49 5.21 -8.78 1.50
N ILE A 50 4.93 -7.60 2.03
CA ILE A 50 5.96 -6.67 2.47
C ILE A 50 6.60 -7.27 3.73
N PRO A 51 7.94 -7.39 3.82
CA PRO A 51 8.59 -7.97 5.00
C PRO A 51 8.15 -7.29 6.29
N ASP A 52 7.73 -8.10 7.27
CA ASP A 52 7.29 -7.63 8.59
C ASP A 52 8.48 -7.04 9.37
N GLY A 53 8.21 -5.98 10.12
CA GLY A 53 9.15 -5.23 10.96
C GLY A 53 9.84 -6.07 12.04
N ARG A 54 9.33 -7.27 12.34
CA ARG A 54 9.88 -8.18 13.37
C ARG A 54 11.27 -8.70 13.03
N GLU A 55 11.60 -8.82 11.75
CA GLU A 55 12.88 -9.36 11.29
C GLU A 55 13.77 -8.23 10.75
N ARG A 56 14.46 -7.52 11.66
CA ARG A 56 15.39 -6.44 11.31
C ARG A 56 16.59 -6.96 10.51
N ASP A 57 17.14 -6.09 9.67
CA ASP A 57 18.32 -6.34 8.84
C ASP A 57 18.19 -7.54 7.89
N THR A 58 16.96 -7.95 7.58
CA THR A 58 16.68 -8.98 6.60
C THR A 58 16.57 -8.38 5.20
N THR A 59 17.15 -9.09 4.23
CA THR A 59 16.96 -8.80 2.81
C THR A 59 16.28 -9.99 2.16
N VAL A 60 15.18 -9.74 1.47
CA VAL A 60 14.42 -10.78 0.77
C VAL A 60 14.33 -10.47 -0.72
N ASN A 61 14.29 -11.53 -1.52
CA ASN A 61 13.97 -11.40 -2.94
C ASN A 61 12.46 -11.21 -3.11
N ARG A 62 12.09 -10.32 -4.02
CA ARG A 62 10.70 -10.06 -4.41
C ARG A 62 10.65 -9.88 -5.92
N LYS A 63 9.43 -9.95 -6.46
CA LYS A 63 9.15 -9.61 -7.85
C LYS A 63 8.16 -8.46 -7.85
N VAL A 64 8.33 -7.52 -8.76
CA VAL A 64 7.27 -6.57 -9.12
C VAL A 64 6.66 -6.98 -10.44
N CYS A 65 5.40 -6.68 -10.64
CA CYS A 65 4.73 -6.88 -11.91
C CYS A 65 4.17 -5.58 -12.46
N ARG A 66 4.42 -5.35 -13.75
CA ARG A 66 3.87 -4.25 -14.52
C ARG A 66 2.45 -4.61 -14.97
N SER A 67 1.53 -3.70 -14.73
CA SER A 67 0.15 -3.81 -15.19
C SER A 67 0.01 -3.48 -16.68
N GLY A 68 -0.91 -4.15 -17.35
CA GLY A 68 -1.25 -3.93 -18.75
C GLY A 68 -2.76 -3.83 -18.97
N LEU A 69 -3.16 -3.77 -20.23
CA LEU A 69 -4.54 -3.46 -20.62
C LEU A 69 -5.54 -4.56 -20.22
N THR A 70 -5.14 -5.81 -20.40
CA THR A 70 -6.00 -6.99 -20.19
C THR A 70 -5.58 -7.83 -18.99
N ASP A 71 -4.37 -7.62 -18.46
CA ASP A 71 -3.82 -8.36 -17.34
C ASP A 71 -3.15 -7.38 -16.38
N THR A 72 -3.36 -7.58 -15.08
CA THR A 72 -2.67 -6.83 -14.02
C THR A 72 -1.20 -7.20 -13.92
N CYS A 73 -0.73 -8.24 -14.62
CA CYS A 73 0.64 -8.67 -14.61
C CYS A 73 1.14 -9.14 -15.98
N VAL A 74 1.63 -8.20 -16.80
CA VAL A 74 2.15 -8.50 -18.14
C VAL A 74 3.67 -8.71 -18.20
N LYS A 75 4.42 -8.23 -17.21
CA LYS A 75 5.87 -8.34 -17.15
C LYS A 75 6.37 -8.25 -15.72
N GLU A 76 7.26 -9.15 -15.33
CA GLU A 76 7.89 -9.16 -14.01
C GLU A 76 9.32 -8.62 -14.03
N TYR A 77 9.73 -8.00 -12.92
CA TYR A 77 11.10 -7.59 -12.65
C TYR A 77 11.50 -8.07 -11.25
N ASP A 78 12.71 -8.63 -11.14
CA ASP A 78 13.26 -9.04 -9.86
C ASP A 78 13.77 -7.83 -9.10
N ILE A 79 13.42 -7.76 -7.81
CA ILE A 79 13.85 -6.72 -6.88
C ILE A 79 14.29 -7.34 -5.56
N LYS A 80 14.90 -6.55 -4.69
CA LYS A 80 15.13 -6.94 -3.30
C LYS A 80 14.51 -5.93 -2.36
N VAL A 81 14.00 -6.39 -1.23
CA VAL A 81 13.49 -5.53 -0.17
C VAL A 81 14.33 -5.81 1.06
N ARG A 82 14.93 -4.76 1.61
CA ARG A 82 15.65 -4.82 2.88
C ARG A 82 14.86 -4.09 3.95
N ASN A 83 14.65 -4.77 5.07
CA ASN A 83 14.03 -4.20 6.26
C ASN A 83 15.10 -3.61 7.19
N CYS A 84 15.07 -2.29 7.39
CA CYS A 84 15.98 -1.56 8.27
C CYS A 84 15.34 -1.25 9.65
N GLY A 85 14.22 -1.89 9.97
CA GLY A 85 13.48 -1.75 11.22
C GLY A 85 12.45 -0.62 11.22
N THR A 86 12.86 0.61 10.92
CA THR A 86 11.95 1.78 10.88
C THR A 86 11.59 2.22 9.46
N TYR A 87 12.31 1.71 8.47
CA TYR A 87 12.07 1.96 7.05
C TYR A 87 12.53 0.74 6.24
N ARG A 88 12.14 0.71 4.97
CA ARG A 88 12.60 -0.29 4.00
C ARG A 88 13.42 0.38 2.91
N THR A 89 14.37 -0.36 2.37
CA THR A 89 15.10 0.03 1.15
C THR A 89 14.86 -1.01 0.07
N TYR A 90 14.77 -0.54 -1.16
CA TYR A 90 14.43 -1.36 -2.30
C TYR A 90 15.59 -1.40 -3.28
N TYR A 91 16.04 -2.60 -3.65
CA TYR A 91 16.93 -2.77 -4.79
C TYR A 91 16.07 -2.85 -6.05
N LEU A 92 15.94 -1.71 -6.72
CA LEU A 92 15.08 -1.55 -7.89
C LEU A 92 15.88 -1.84 -9.16
N ALA A 93 15.20 -2.39 -10.16
CA ALA A 93 15.73 -2.61 -11.49
C ALA A 93 15.41 -1.41 -12.38
N GLN A 94 16.29 -1.10 -13.33
CA GLN A 94 15.91 -0.22 -14.43
C GLN A 94 14.79 -0.86 -15.26
N LEU A 95 13.76 -0.08 -15.59
CA LEU A 95 12.64 -0.55 -16.40
C LEU A 95 12.96 -0.41 -17.89
N ASP A 96 12.53 -1.39 -18.69
CA ASP A 96 12.73 -1.47 -20.14
C ASP A 96 11.52 -0.96 -20.94
N PHE A 97 10.62 -0.21 -20.31
CA PHE A 97 9.38 0.25 -20.91
C PHE A 97 8.98 1.65 -20.45
N ASP A 98 8.61 2.50 -21.41
CA ASP A 98 8.26 3.89 -21.14
C ASP A 98 6.92 4.01 -20.40
N LYS A 99 6.72 5.15 -19.73
CA LYS A 99 5.49 5.44 -18.96
C LYS A 99 5.15 4.34 -17.95
N SER A 100 6.18 3.69 -17.40
CA SER A 100 6.06 2.70 -16.32
C SER A 100 6.81 3.20 -15.09
N ALA A 101 6.23 3.00 -13.91
CA ALA A 101 6.80 3.48 -12.65
C ALA A 101 6.44 2.54 -11.50
N TYR A 102 7.33 2.47 -10.51
CA TYR A 102 7.08 1.74 -9.27
C TYR A 102 5.98 2.42 -8.46
N CYS A 103 4.92 1.67 -8.12
CA CYS A 103 3.81 2.22 -7.37
C CYS A 103 4.11 2.21 -5.86
N PHE A 104 4.54 3.37 -5.34
CA PHE A 104 4.73 3.58 -3.92
C PHE A 104 3.50 4.20 -3.26
N GLY A 105 3.12 3.66 -2.11
CA GLY A 105 2.02 4.14 -1.31
C GLY A 105 1.92 3.39 0.01
N LYS A 106 0.88 3.68 0.77
CA LYS A 106 0.42 2.79 1.83
C LYS A 106 -0.42 1.71 1.18
N GLU A 107 -0.35 0.48 1.66
CA GLU A 107 -1.53 -0.37 1.55
C GLU A 107 -2.67 0.45 2.16
N GLU A 108 -3.72 0.73 1.38
CA GLU A 108 -5.00 1.03 1.98
C GLU A 108 -5.44 -0.25 2.70
N GLU A 109 -4.98 -0.44 3.94
CA GLU A 109 -5.81 -1.15 4.91
C GLU A 109 -7.15 -0.44 4.84
N SER A 110 -8.13 -1.07 4.19
CA SER A 110 -9.35 -0.42 3.74
C SER A 110 -9.88 0.50 4.83
N ALA A 111 -9.76 1.81 4.64
CA ALA A 111 -10.31 2.78 5.58
C ALA A 111 -11.81 2.53 5.78
N ASP A 112 -12.47 1.92 4.79
CA ASP A 112 -13.83 1.39 4.86
C ASP A 112 -14.04 0.43 6.03
N ILE A 113 -13.19 -0.59 6.25
CA ILE A 113 -13.38 -1.52 7.38
C ILE A 113 -13.21 -0.78 8.71
N MET A 114 -12.19 0.07 8.86
CA MET A 114 -11.97 0.79 10.12
C MET A 114 -13.10 1.79 10.40
N VAL A 115 -13.62 2.47 9.38
CA VAL A 115 -14.79 3.37 9.49
C VAL A 115 -16.06 2.57 9.80
N ILE A 116 -16.32 1.46 9.09
CA ILE A 116 -17.48 0.60 9.33
C ILE A 116 -17.44 0.03 10.74
N VAL A 117 -16.31 -0.51 11.20
CA VAL A 117 -16.13 -1.02 12.57
C VAL A 117 -16.39 0.09 13.59
N SER A 118 -15.86 1.29 13.35
CA SER A 118 -16.09 2.44 14.22
C SER A 118 -17.56 2.84 14.28
N VAL A 119 -18.26 2.90 13.13
CA VAL A 119 -19.68 3.21 13.04
C VAL A 119 -20.52 2.14 13.74
N LEU A 120 -20.22 0.86 13.54
CA LEU A 120 -20.91 -0.25 14.19
C LEU A 120 -20.76 -0.19 15.72
N ILE A 121 -19.56 0.09 16.24
CA ILE A 121 -19.32 0.24 17.67
C ILE A 121 -20.17 1.39 18.25
N VAL A 122 -20.20 2.54 17.58
CA VAL A 122 -21.01 3.70 18.01
C VAL A 122 -22.50 3.36 18.02
N LEU A 123 -23.01 2.70 16.97
CA LEU A 123 -24.42 2.29 16.90
C LEU A 123 -24.79 1.33 18.03
N VAL A 124 -23.94 0.34 18.31
CA VAL A 124 -24.15 -0.60 19.44
C VAL A 124 -24.17 0.15 20.77
N PHE A 125 -23.24 1.07 21.00
CA PHE A 125 -23.20 1.87 22.24
C PHE A 125 -24.47 2.71 22.40
N VAL A 126 -24.92 3.39 21.35
CA VAL A 126 -26.17 4.18 21.36
C VAL A 126 -27.38 3.29 21.66
N LEU A 127 -27.47 2.13 21.01
CA LEU A 127 -28.54 1.16 21.26
C LEU A 127 -28.55 0.68 22.72
N LEU A 128 -27.37 0.39 23.29
CA LEU A 128 -27.25 -0.01 24.70
C LEU A 128 -27.71 1.11 25.64
N VAL A 129 -27.31 2.36 25.40
CA VAL A 129 -27.76 3.51 26.19
C VAL A 129 -29.27 3.67 26.11
N VAL A 130 -29.85 3.60 24.90
CA VAL A 130 -31.30 3.69 24.70
C VAL A 130 -32.02 2.56 25.44
N ILE A 131 -31.58 1.30 25.29
CA ILE A 131 -32.16 0.15 25.99
C ILE A 131 -32.10 0.35 27.51
N VAL A 132 -30.95 0.77 28.05
CA VAL A 132 -30.77 1.03 29.48
C VAL A 132 -31.71 2.14 29.95
N THR A 133 -31.82 3.25 29.23
CA THR A 133 -32.74 4.34 29.60
C THR A 133 -34.20 3.92 29.57
N ILE A 134 -34.61 3.08 28.61
CA ILE A 134 -35.96 2.53 28.52
C ILE A 134 -36.24 1.59 29.70
N VAL A 135 -35.30 0.69 30.02
CA VAL A 135 -35.43 -0.25 31.14
C VAL A 135 -35.51 0.52 32.47
N ILE A 136 -34.64 1.50 32.70
CA ILE A 136 -34.67 2.32 33.93
C ILE A 136 -35.98 3.09 34.04
N SER A 137 -36.44 3.73 32.95
CA SER A 137 -37.71 4.48 32.94
C SER A 137 -38.93 3.56 33.11
N GLY A 138 -38.88 2.32 32.61
CA GLY A 138 -39.94 1.33 32.76
C GLY A 138 -40.00 0.67 34.14
N THR A 139 -38.89 0.63 34.90
CA THR A 139 -38.85 0.13 36.28
C THR A 139 -39.35 1.14 37.34
N GLN A 140 -39.67 2.38 36.95
CA GLN A 140 -40.17 3.45 37.83
C GLN A 140 -41.72 3.57 37.79
N MET A 141 -42.44 2.56 37.29
CA MET A 141 -43.91 2.46 37.32
C MET A 141 -44.36 1.27 38.17
#